data_AF-A0A914HWL4-F1
#
_entry.id   AF-A0A914HWL4-F1
#
_cell.length_a   1.000
_cell.length_b   1.000
_cell.length_c   1.000
_cell.angle_alpha   90.00
_cell.angle_beta   90.00
_cell.angle_gamma   90.00
#
_symmetry.space_group_name_H-M   'P 1'
#
loop_
_entity.id
_entity.type
_entity.pdbx_description
1 polymer ?
#
loop_
_entity_poly.entity_id
_entity_poly.type
_entity_poly.pdbx_seq_one_letter_code
_entity_poly.pdbx_strand_id
1 'polypeptide(L)'
;MASRPSGAIPSLFLLSAIWPLHFLPYSFSTATNEHYLRPIILDQSQCPQDWSTAGDQCVQLQFVPTRREQVDEKCESLGAQLADVADGEGEANREMLQDLSDLLEESLEAGVNELIWMVGAGMLWPEWDETGERVRFGSLGEGQREHGDETRKVLALQQKRLRGDGPKSRFEVIIVQPPAVHPFICQLLPLWRRLLLYEQSMLPKGAPRLEEQPRSSYFFDPNSPDTNSSFLSLPCSASGSPSPTVRWFRNGGEEIDLHSQSARFIVSGGALLVPVPFLSPVSPSSFHCTVSNSFGTLRGHSTTVRPAFIEPFQELRLDAYPLMTHGRRAGGTKLECNAPTHYPKM
;
A
#
# COMPACT_ATOMS: atom_id res chain seq x y z
N MET A 1 -76.98 2.92 2.54
CA MET A 1 -78.38 3.37 2.42
C MET A 1 -78.60 4.50 3.41
N ALA A 2 -79.05 5.66 2.89
CA ALA A 2 -79.55 6.87 3.59
C ALA A 2 -78.56 7.60 4.54
N SER A 3 -78.45 8.93 4.62
CA SER A 3 -79.04 10.07 3.91
C SER A 3 -78.40 11.35 4.50
N ARG A 4 -77.98 12.31 3.64
CA ARG A 4 -77.88 13.76 3.98
C ARG A 4 -79.29 14.30 4.37
N PRO A 5 -79.50 15.51 4.98
CA PRO A 5 -78.82 16.79 4.67
C PRO A 5 -78.79 17.89 5.78
N SER A 6 -78.27 19.08 5.39
CA SER A 6 -78.74 20.45 5.74
C SER A 6 -78.65 20.92 7.21
N GLY A 7 -78.15 22.10 7.58
CA GLY A 7 -77.88 23.34 6.86
C GLY A 7 -77.89 24.51 7.87
N ALA A 8 -77.63 25.72 7.36
CA ALA A 8 -77.83 27.04 7.97
C ALA A 8 -76.71 27.67 8.83
N ILE A 9 -76.10 28.70 8.21
CA ILE A 9 -75.45 29.87 8.81
C ILE A 9 -76.58 30.82 9.29
N PRO A 10 -76.36 31.65 10.33
CA PRO A 10 -76.28 33.08 10.04
C PRO A 10 -75.20 33.82 10.86
N SER A 11 -74.98 35.05 10.41
CA SER A 11 -73.85 35.95 10.62
C SER A 11 -74.16 37.10 11.61
N LEU A 12 -73.09 37.85 11.92
CA LEU A 12 -73.01 39.23 12.44
C LEU A 12 -73.05 39.39 13.98
N PHE A 13 -72.02 40.02 14.57
CA PHE A 13 -71.93 41.47 14.77
C PHE A 13 -70.54 41.89 15.29
N LEU A 14 -70.06 43.01 14.75
CA LEU A 14 -68.89 43.78 15.18
C LEU A 14 -69.12 44.42 16.57
N LEU A 15 -68.03 44.67 17.32
CA LEU A 15 -67.75 45.99 17.90
C LEU A 15 -66.31 46.09 18.44
N SER A 16 -65.74 47.24 18.15
CA SER A 16 -64.41 47.79 18.45
C SER A 16 -64.17 48.10 19.93
N ALA A 17 -62.90 48.04 20.38
CA ALA A 17 -62.33 49.02 21.33
C ALA A 17 -60.79 48.98 21.33
N ILE A 18 -60.20 50.13 21.65
CA ILE A 18 -58.83 50.58 21.40
C ILE A 18 -57.90 50.33 22.61
N TRP A 19 -56.69 49.83 22.33
CA TRP A 19 -55.33 49.98 22.93
C TRP A 19 -55.16 50.53 24.36
N PRO A 20 -54.16 50.03 25.13
CA PRO A 20 -52.86 50.70 25.07
C PRO A 20 -51.62 49.77 25.07
N LEU A 21 -50.58 50.29 24.44
CA LEU A 21 -49.20 49.80 24.41
C LEU A 21 -48.63 49.62 25.83
N HIS A 22 -48.15 48.41 26.12
CA HIS A 22 -47.05 48.24 27.06
C HIS A 22 -45.94 47.41 26.42
N PHE A 23 -44.79 48.07 26.30
CA PHE A 23 -43.51 47.52 25.90
C PHE A 23 -43.09 46.39 26.84
N LEU A 24 -42.83 45.20 26.29
CA LEU A 24 -41.89 44.23 26.84
C LEU A 24 -40.93 43.83 25.71
N PRO A 25 -39.60 43.89 25.92
CA PRO A 25 -38.64 43.55 24.89
C PRO A 25 -38.59 42.03 24.75
N TYR A 26 -39.23 41.50 23.72
CA TYR A 26 -38.84 40.19 23.21
C TYR A 26 -37.50 40.37 22.51
N SER A 27 -36.43 39.97 23.18
CA SER A 27 -35.15 39.68 22.55
C SER A 27 -35.37 38.56 21.53
N PHE A 28 -35.57 38.93 20.27
CA PHE A 28 -35.33 38.03 19.15
C PHE A 28 -33.83 37.74 19.14
N SER A 29 -33.44 36.59 19.71
CA SER A 29 -32.20 35.95 19.30
C SER A 29 -32.43 35.49 17.86
N THR A 30 -31.99 36.30 16.89
CA THR A 30 -31.73 35.83 15.54
C THR A 30 -30.46 34.99 15.58
N ALA A 31 -30.52 33.82 16.20
CA ALA A 31 -29.59 32.74 15.86
C ALA A 31 -30.18 32.05 14.64
N THR A 32 -29.97 32.65 13.47
CA THR A 32 -30.07 31.94 12.20
C THR A 32 -29.06 30.81 12.25
N ASN A 33 -29.51 29.64 12.69
CA ASN A 33 -28.70 28.43 12.68
C ASN A 33 -28.66 27.89 11.25
N GLU A 34 -28.10 28.69 10.36
CA GLU A 34 -27.70 28.30 9.02
C GLU A 34 -26.42 27.47 9.15
N HIS A 35 -26.55 26.23 9.60
CA HIS A 35 -25.56 25.21 9.28
C HIS A 35 -25.71 24.86 7.79
N TYR A 36 -25.31 25.79 6.92
CA TYR A 36 -25.00 25.46 5.53
C TYR A 36 -23.97 24.33 5.56
N LEU A 37 -24.32 23.20 4.93
CA LEU A 37 -23.35 22.19 4.55
C LEU A 37 -22.29 22.91 3.72
N ARG A 38 -21.13 23.17 4.33
CA ARG A 38 -19.99 23.73 3.59
C ARG A 38 -19.62 22.71 2.51
N PRO A 39 -19.52 23.11 1.24
CA PRO A 39 -19.06 22.20 0.21
C PRO A 39 -17.68 21.70 0.58
N ILE A 40 -17.49 20.39 0.51
CA ILE A 40 -16.16 19.78 0.64
C ILE A 40 -15.42 20.12 -0.66
N ILE A 41 -14.43 21.01 -0.56
CA ILE A 41 -13.55 21.35 -1.67
C ILE A 41 -12.39 20.36 -1.62
N LEU A 42 -12.36 19.41 -2.56
CA LEU A 42 -11.26 18.46 -2.71
C LEU A 42 -10.19 19.08 -3.61
N ASP A 43 -8.97 19.16 -3.09
CA ASP A 43 -7.80 19.51 -3.89
C ASP A 43 -7.36 18.28 -4.69
N GLN A 44 -7.64 18.29 -6.00
CA GLN A 44 -7.35 17.16 -6.88
C GLN A 44 -5.85 17.02 -7.22
N SER A 45 -5.03 17.99 -6.82
CA SER A 45 -3.57 17.91 -6.96
C SER A 45 -2.91 17.06 -5.86
N GLN A 46 -3.62 16.81 -4.76
CA GLN A 46 -3.11 16.02 -3.63
C GLN A 46 -3.34 14.53 -3.85
N CYS A 47 -2.41 13.73 -3.36
CA CYS A 47 -2.59 12.29 -3.29
C CYS A 47 -3.34 11.87 -2.04
N PRO A 48 -4.22 10.85 -2.14
CA PRO A 48 -4.81 10.24 -0.96
C PRO A 48 -3.71 9.64 -0.06
N GLN A 49 -4.03 9.43 1.21
CA GLN A 49 -3.18 8.68 2.14
C GLN A 49 -2.69 7.34 1.54
N ASP A 50 -1.42 7.02 1.80
CA ASP A 50 -0.68 5.85 1.30
C ASP A 50 -0.36 5.84 -0.21
N TRP A 51 -0.58 6.98 -0.88
CA TRP A 51 -0.17 7.23 -2.26
C TRP A 51 0.86 8.38 -2.31
N SER A 52 1.89 8.21 -3.12
CA SER A 52 2.92 9.22 -3.35
C SER A 52 2.65 9.99 -4.65
N THR A 53 3.08 11.24 -4.71
CA THR A 53 3.03 12.04 -5.94
C THR A 53 4.16 11.64 -6.88
N ALA A 54 3.86 11.44 -8.16
CA ALA A 54 4.85 11.33 -9.22
C ALA A 54 4.33 12.01 -10.49
N GLY A 55 4.90 13.16 -10.84
CA GLY A 55 4.29 14.12 -11.76
C GLY A 55 2.91 14.55 -11.27
N ASP A 56 1.92 14.52 -12.16
CA ASP A 56 0.52 14.79 -11.81
C ASP A 56 -0.25 13.54 -11.33
N GLN A 57 0.42 12.37 -11.28
CA GLN A 57 -0.19 11.09 -10.91
C GLN A 57 0.02 10.76 -9.43
N CYS A 58 -0.86 9.91 -8.89
CA CYS A 58 -0.63 9.27 -7.60
C CYS A 58 -0.16 7.84 -7.83
N VAL A 59 0.97 7.49 -7.26
CA VAL A 59 1.57 6.17 -7.41
C VAL A 59 1.72 5.45 -6.08
N GLN A 60 1.69 4.12 -6.12
CA GLN A 60 1.94 3.28 -4.97
C GLN A 60 2.85 2.10 -5.34
N LEU A 61 3.95 1.96 -4.61
CA LEU A 61 4.94 0.89 -4.78
C LEU A 61 4.38 -0.43 -4.22
N GLN A 62 4.33 -1.47 -5.06
CA GLN A 62 3.92 -2.81 -4.66
C GLN A 62 5.15 -3.72 -4.54
N PHE A 63 5.64 -3.87 -3.31
CA PHE A 63 6.90 -4.55 -3.00
C PHE A 63 6.88 -6.07 -3.19
N VAL A 64 5.70 -6.70 -3.28
CA VAL A 64 5.59 -8.16 -3.45
C VAL A 64 5.84 -8.52 -4.91
N PRO A 65 6.95 -9.22 -5.25
CA PRO A 65 7.21 -9.59 -6.63
C PRO A 65 6.08 -10.44 -7.19
N THR A 66 5.52 -10.00 -8.31
CA THR A 66 4.32 -10.58 -8.90
C THR A 66 4.57 -10.87 -10.38
N ARG A 67 3.96 -11.92 -10.93
CA ARG A 67 4.10 -12.22 -12.36
C ARG A 67 3.29 -11.20 -13.17
N ARG A 68 3.80 -10.77 -14.33
CA ARG A 68 3.13 -9.77 -15.19
C ARG A 68 1.63 -10.06 -15.41
N GLU A 69 1.22 -11.33 -15.54
CA GLU A 69 -0.17 -11.70 -15.79
C GLU A 69 -1.12 -11.39 -14.62
N GLN A 70 -0.60 -11.23 -13.40
CA GLN A 70 -1.38 -10.96 -12.18
C GLN A 70 -1.31 -9.50 -11.73
N VAL A 71 -0.43 -8.70 -12.34
CA VAL A 71 -0.18 -7.31 -11.95
C VAL A 71 -1.41 -6.43 -12.14
N ASP A 72 -2.10 -6.57 -13.28
CA ASP A 72 -3.25 -5.72 -13.62
C ASP A 72 -4.39 -5.92 -12.61
N GLU A 73 -4.76 -7.18 -12.34
CA GLU A 73 -5.76 -7.52 -11.30
C GLU A 73 -5.37 -6.94 -9.92
N LYS A 74 -4.07 -6.96 -9.60
CA LYS A 74 -3.60 -6.43 -8.32
C LYS A 74 -3.69 -4.91 -8.24
N CYS A 75 -3.36 -4.17 -9.30
CA CYS A 75 -3.59 -2.72 -9.34
C CYS A 75 -5.09 -2.37 -9.39
N GLU A 76 -5.90 -3.12 -10.13
CA GLU A 76 -7.35 -2.91 -10.21
C GLU A 76 -8.03 -3.06 -8.84
N SER A 77 -7.55 -4.00 -8.00
CA SER A 77 -8.03 -4.16 -6.63
C SER A 77 -7.81 -2.93 -5.73
N LEU A 78 -6.93 -2.00 -6.15
CA LEU A 78 -6.62 -0.74 -5.49
C LEU A 78 -7.30 0.47 -6.17
N GLY A 79 -8.12 0.25 -7.19
CA GLY A 79 -8.68 1.33 -8.01
C GLY A 79 -7.65 2.00 -8.93
N ALA A 80 -6.62 1.26 -9.30
CA ALA A 80 -5.45 1.74 -10.02
C ALA A 80 -5.18 0.90 -11.26
N GLN A 81 -4.22 1.35 -12.06
CA GLN A 81 -3.66 0.61 -13.19
C GLN A 81 -2.13 0.58 -13.07
N LEU A 82 -1.44 -0.20 -13.90
CA LEU A 82 0.02 -0.15 -13.95
C LEU A 82 0.49 1.27 -14.30
N ALA A 83 1.52 1.77 -13.60
CA ALA A 83 2.02 3.13 -13.75
C ALA A 83 2.48 3.39 -15.18
N ASP A 84 1.90 4.38 -15.84
CA ASP A 84 2.17 4.69 -17.25
C ASP A 84 3.27 5.73 -17.33
N VAL A 85 4.46 5.30 -17.76
CA VAL A 85 5.62 6.19 -17.88
C VAL A 85 5.72 6.89 -19.24
N ALA A 86 4.69 6.77 -20.08
CA ALA A 86 4.57 7.52 -21.32
C ALA A 86 3.68 8.77 -21.13
N ASP A 87 3.97 9.84 -21.85
CA ASP A 87 3.24 11.12 -21.76
C ASP A 87 1.99 11.20 -22.65
N GLY A 88 1.63 10.09 -23.31
CA GLY A 88 0.50 10.02 -24.25
C GLY A 88 0.79 10.59 -25.64
N GLU A 89 1.85 11.38 -25.81
CA GLU A 89 2.32 11.92 -27.10
C GLU A 89 3.38 11.03 -27.75
N GLY A 90 3.80 9.99 -27.04
CA GLY A 90 4.79 9.05 -27.55
C GLY A 90 6.20 9.27 -27.00
N GLU A 91 6.35 10.07 -25.96
CA GLU A 91 7.62 10.23 -25.26
C GLU A 91 7.51 9.76 -23.80
N ALA A 92 8.67 9.66 -23.14
CA ALA A 92 8.73 9.29 -21.74
C ALA A 92 8.31 10.47 -20.86
N ASN A 93 7.39 10.24 -19.93
CA ASN A 93 6.97 11.24 -18.96
C ASN A 93 8.12 11.56 -18.00
N ARG A 94 8.87 12.61 -18.31
CA ARG A 94 10.13 12.97 -17.63
C ARG A 94 9.92 13.34 -16.17
N GLU A 95 8.83 14.04 -15.86
CA GLU A 95 8.49 14.47 -14.51
C GLU A 95 8.17 13.25 -13.64
N MET A 96 7.29 12.39 -14.13
CA MET A 96 6.95 11.14 -13.45
C MET A 96 8.16 10.23 -13.24
N LEU A 97 9.02 10.07 -14.25
CA LEU A 97 10.24 9.25 -14.14
C LEU A 97 11.25 9.79 -13.12
N GLN A 98 11.34 11.12 -13.01
CA GLN A 98 12.21 11.76 -12.03
C GLN A 98 11.69 11.48 -10.60
N ASP A 99 10.41 11.73 -10.36
CA ASP A 99 9.80 11.50 -9.04
C ASP A 99 9.81 10.02 -8.65
N LEU A 100 9.56 9.12 -9.60
CA LEU A 100 9.70 7.68 -9.38
C LEU A 100 11.13 7.27 -9.04
N SER A 101 12.14 7.89 -9.66
CA SER A 101 13.54 7.61 -9.33
C SER A 101 13.86 8.00 -7.88
N ASP A 102 13.36 9.16 -7.44
CA ASP A 102 13.55 9.64 -6.06
C ASP A 102 12.86 8.71 -5.04
N LEU A 103 11.61 8.31 -5.31
CA LEU A 103 10.86 7.36 -4.46
C LEU A 103 11.53 5.98 -4.37
N LEU A 104 12.06 5.48 -5.48
CA LEU A 104 12.75 4.19 -5.51
C LEU A 104 14.09 4.25 -4.77
N GLU A 105 14.80 5.36 -4.84
CA GLU A 105 16.03 5.56 -4.08
C GLU A 105 15.77 5.63 -2.57
N GLU A 106 14.73 6.33 -2.13
CA GLU A 106 14.29 6.32 -0.73
C GLU A 106 13.98 4.89 -0.25
N SER A 107 13.31 4.09 -1.09
CA SER A 107 13.04 2.69 -0.76
C SER A 107 14.32 1.84 -0.62
N LEU A 108 15.33 2.10 -1.45
CA LEU A 108 16.62 1.42 -1.39
C LEU A 108 17.39 1.79 -0.13
N GLU A 109 17.40 3.07 0.24
CA GLU A 109 17.98 3.57 1.50
C GLU A 109 17.29 2.95 2.72
N ALA A 110 15.99 2.66 2.64
CA ALA A 110 15.22 1.92 3.65
C ALA A 110 15.49 0.40 3.65
N GLY A 111 16.41 -0.09 2.82
CA GLY A 111 16.86 -1.49 2.77
C GLY A 111 16.09 -2.39 1.80
N VAL A 112 15.35 -1.83 0.85
CA VAL A 112 14.70 -2.60 -0.23
C VAL A 112 15.74 -2.88 -1.33
N ASN A 113 16.18 -4.12 -1.47
CA ASN A 113 17.23 -4.51 -2.43
C ASN A 113 16.71 -4.81 -3.86
N GLU A 114 15.56 -4.24 -4.24
CA GLU A 114 14.92 -4.51 -5.54
C GLU A 114 15.37 -3.50 -6.59
N LEU A 115 16.01 -4.00 -7.65
CA LEU A 115 16.67 -3.18 -8.68
C LEU A 115 15.80 -2.97 -9.93
N ILE A 116 14.69 -3.71 -10.06
CA ILE A 116 13.82 -3.73 -11.23
C ILE A 116 12.37 -3.61 -10.78
N TRP A 117 11.62 -2.67 -11.35
CA TRP A 117 10.23 -2.36 -10.99
C TRP A 117 9.35 -2.29 -12.22
N MET A 118 8.32 -3.12 -12.34
CA MET A 118 7.45 -3.12 -13.52
C MET A 118 6.58 -1.87 -13.61
N VAL A 119 6.48 -1.34 -14.83
CA VAL A 119 5.68 -0.19 -15.23
C VAL A 119 5.01 -0.46 -16.58
N GLY A 120 4.12 0.43 -17.00
CA GLY A 120 3.38 0.37 -18.26
C GLY A 120 3.68 1.58 -19.15
N ALA A 121 3.11 1.56 -20.35
CA ALA A 121 3.14 2.66 -21.32
C ALA A 121 1.74 2.93 -21.92
N GLY A 122 0.70 2.64 -21.13
CA GLY A 122 -0.69 2.79 -21.56
C GLY A 122 -1.00 1.99 -22.83
N MET A 123 -1.44 2.71 -23.88
CA MET A 123 -1.76 2.15 -25.20
C MET A 123 -0.60 2.27 -26.22
N LEU A 124 0.53 2.84 -25.81
CA LEU A 124 1.64 3.11 -26.71
C LEU A 124 2.65 1.95 -26.71
N TRP A 125 3.31 1.75 -27.86
CA TRP A 125 4.29 0.69 -28.04
C TRP A 125 5.71 1.24 -27.94
N PRO A 126 6.61 0.65 -27.14
CA PRO A 126 7.97 1.13 -27.03
C PRO A 126 8.76 0.87 -28.33
N GLU A 127 9.15 1.95 -29.00
CA GLU A 127 10.07 2.00 -30.14
C GLU A 127 11.48 2.41 -29.68
N TRP A 128 12.51 1.83 -30.28
CA TRP A 128 13.89 2.02 -29.85
C TRP A 128 14.70 2.72 -30.94
N ASP A 129 15.58 3.63 -30.54
CA ASP A 129 16.61 4.13 -31.43
C ASP A 129 17.67 3.05 -31.72
N GLU A 130 18.41 3.19 -32.83
CA GLU A 130 19.45 2.23 -33.25
C GLU A 130 20.57 2.03 -32.20
N THR A 131 20.64 2.95 -31.23
CA THR A 131 21.56 2.93 -30.09
C THR A 131 21.06 2.11 -28.89
N GLY A 132 19.76 1.83 -28.79
CA GLY A 132 19.15 1.13 -27.67
C GLY A 132 19.15 1.91 -26.35
N GLU A 133 19.36 3.23 -26.40
CA GLU A 133 19.53 4.09 -25.21
C GLU A 133 18.31 4.97 -24.93
N ARG A 134 17.42 5.17 -25.91
CA ARG A 134 16.23 6.03 -25.74
C ARG A 134 14.95 5.31 -26.18
N VAL A 135 14.01 5.22 -25.24
CA VAL A 135 12.66 4.72 -25.50
C VAL A 135 11.83 5.84 -26.11
N ARG A 136 11.32 5.63 -27.31
CA ARG A 136 10.17 6.37 -27.87
C ARG A 136 8.95 5.48 -27.75
N PHE A 137 7.76 6.05 -27.79
CA PHE A 137 6.51 5.32 -27.70
C PHE A 137 5.67 5.62 -28.96
N GLY A 138 5.53 4.65 -29.85
CA GLY A 138 4.75 4.78 -31.08
C GLY A 138 3.24 4.68 -30.82
N SER A 139 2.45 5.53 -31.47
CA SER A 139 1.00 5.32 -31.63
C SER A 139 0.77 4.22 -32.67
N LEU A 140 -0.34 3.49 -32.55
CA LEU A 140 -0.69 2.35 -33.41
C LEU A 140 -0.79 2.79 -34.90
N GLY A 141 0.33 2.73 -35.61
CA GLY A 141 0.34 2.79 -37.07
C GLY A 141 -0.15 1.47 -37.63
N GLU A 142 -1.11 1.51 -38.56
CA GLU A 142 -1.49 0.38 -39.40
C GLU A 142 -0.25 -0.16 -40.14
N GLY A 143 0.50 -1.08 -39.54
CA GLY A 143 1.75 -1.53 -40.14
C GLY A 143 2.51 -2.68 -39.49
N GLN A 144 2.24 -3.06 -38.24
CA GLN A 144 2.93 -4.20 -37.60
C GLN A 144 1.95 -5.12 -36.88
N ARG A 145 1.41 -6.06 -37.65
CA ARG A 145 0.93 -7.35 -37.15
C ARG A 145 1.98 -8.41 -37.53
N GLU A 146 3.15 -8.38 -36.89
CA GLU A 146 3.96 -9.60 -36.79
C GLU A 146 3.62 -10.28 -35.46
N HIS A 147 2.92 -11.39 -35.62
CA HIS A 147 2.08 -12.03 -34.63
C HIS A 147 2.92 -13.03 -33.81
N GLY A 148 3.14 -12.77 -32.52
CA GLY A 148 3.43 -13.85 -31.55
C GLY A 148 4.27 -13.50 -30.32
N ASP A 149 5.24 -12.57 -30.41
CA ASP A 149 6.28 -12.40 -29.37
C ASP A 149 6.29 -11.01 -28.68
N GLU A 150 5.58 -10.02 -29.25
CA GLU A 150 5.53 -8.65 -28.71
C GLU A 150 4.56 -8.47 -27.53
N THR A 151 3.56 -9.35 -27.39
CA THR A 151 2.61 -9.35 -26.26
C THR A 151 3.24 -9.79 -24.93
N ARG A 152 4.52 -10.19 -24.95
CA ARG A 152 5.27 -10.72 -23.81
C ARG A 152 6.30 -9.77 -23.22
N LYS A 153 6.58 -8.66 -23.90
CA LYS A 153 7.56 -7.68 -23.44
C LYS A 153 6.96 -6.85 -22.30
N VAL A 154 7.67 -6.76 -21.18
CA VAL A 154 7.22 -6.03 -20.00
C VAL A 154 8.14 -4.84 -19.79
N LEU A 155 7.58 -3.65 -19.60
CA LEU A 155 8.37 -2.48 -19.26
C LEU A 155 8.69 -2.49 -17.77
N ALA A 156 9.92 -2.09 -17.44
CA ALA A 156 10.35 -1.94 -16.07
C ALA A 156 11.33 -0.78 -15.94
N LEU A 157 11.42 -0.22 -14.73
CA LEU A 157 12.47 0.69 -14.32
C LEU A 157 13.62 -0.12 -13.74
N GLN A 158 14.83 0.06 -14.26
CA GLN A 158 16.05 -0.57 -13.75
C GLN A 158 17.00 0.48 -13.20
N GLN A 159 17.60 0.20 -12.04
CA GLN A 159 18.61 1.08 -11.46
C GLN A 159 19.88 1.12 -12.34
N LYS A 160 20.27 2.30 -12.85
CA LYS A 160 21.52 2.49 -13.57
C LYS A 160 22.69 2.53 -12.60
N ARG A 161 23.71 1.68 -12.81
CA ARG A 161 24.98 1.80 -12.09
C ARG A 161 25.80 2.96 -12.67
N LEU A 162 25.78 4.11 -12.01
CA LEU A 162 26.65 5.23 -12.40
C LEU A 162 28.11 4.85 -12.13
N ARG A 163 28.96 4.89 -13.17
CA ARG A 163 30.42 4.84 -13.03
C ARG A 163 30.92 6.28 -12.82
N GLY A 164 31.10 6.70 -11.57
CA GLY A 164 31.78 7.96 -11.22
C GLY A 164 31.07 8.76 -10.13
N ASP A 165 31.86 9.60 -9.46
CA ASP A 165 31.49 10.51 -8.37
C ASP A 165 30.46 11.56 -8.84
N GLY A 166 29.18 11.22 -8.67
CA GLY A 166 28.03 12.08 -8.95
C GLY A 166 26.81 11.58 -8.16
N PRO A 167 25.88 12.46 -7.77
CA PRO A 167 24.78 12.05 -6.90
C PRO A 167 23.73 11.24 -7.68
N LYS A 168 23.28 10.19 -6.98
CA LYS A 168 22.01 9.44 -7.13
C LYS A 168 21.85 8.58 -8.39
N SER A 169 21.66 7.29 -8.16
CA SER A 169 21.41 6.27 -9.18
C SER A 169 20.11 6.61 -9.91
N ARG A 170 20.17 6.86 -11.23
CA ARG A 170 18.96 7.10 -12.03
C ARG A 170 18.36 5.79 -12.50
N PHE A 171 17.05 5.66 -12.42
CA PHE A 171 16.36 4.53 -13.04
C PHE A 171 16.18 4.79 -14.54
N GLU A 172 16.33 3.75 -15.35
CA GLU A 172 16.08 3.78 -16.79
C GLU A 172 15.00 2.77 -17.17
N VAL A 173 14.22 3.10 -18.21
CA VAL A 173 13.16 2.23 -18.71
C VAL A 173 13.80 1.12 -19.55
N ILE A 174 13.56 -0.13 -19.17
CA ILE A 174 14.05 -1.33 -19.84
C ILE A 174 12.90 -2.26 -20.22
N ILE A 175 13.19 -3.24 -21.07
CA ILE A 175 12.31 -4.38 -21.34
C ILE A 175 12.80 -5.59 -20.56
N VAL A 176 11.87 -6.23 -19.86
CA VAL A 176 12.06 -7.50 -19.18
C VAL A 176 11.38 -8.60 -20.00
N GLN A 177 12.09 -9.70 -20.20
CA GLN A 177 11.56 -10.89 -20.86
C GLN A 177 10.77 -11.75 -19.88
N PRO A 178 9.74 -12.49 -20.34
CA PRO A 178 9.00 -13.40 -19.47
C PRO A 178 9.85 -14.61 -19.03
N PRO A 179 9.62 -15.16 -17.83
CA PRO A 179 8.65 -14.71 -16.83
C PRO A 179 9.19 -13.49 -16.06
N ALA A 180 8.52 -12.35 -16.22
CA ALA A 180 8.84 -11.15 -15.46
C ALA A 180 8.17 -11.26 -14.09
N VAL A 181 8.98 -11.48 -13.05
CA VAL A 181 8.53 -11.59 -11.66
C VAL A 181 9.26 -10.55 -10.84
N HIS A 182 8.64 -9.39 -10.70
CA HIS A 182 9.26 -8.23 -10.08
C HIS A 182 8.22 -7.45 -9.26
N PRO A 183 8.66 -6.61 -8.32
CA PRO A 183 7.82 -5.53 -7.78
C PRO A 183 7.29 -4.65 -8.92
N PHE A 184 6.22 -3.90 -8.65
CA PHE A 184 5.57 -3.07 -9.66
C PHE A 184 5.00 -1.81 -9.04
N ILE A 185 4.66 -0.84 -9.90
CA ILE A 185 4.17 0.46 -9.48
C ILE A 185 2.76 0.65 -10.03
N CYS A 186 1.78 0.87 -9.15
CA CYS A 186 0.42 1.20 -9.58
C CYS A 186 0.24 2.72 -9.62
N GLN A 187 -0.54 3.23 -10.58
CA GLN A 187 -1.02 4.60 -10.63
C GLN A 187 -2.53 4.65 -10.41
N LEU A 188 -2.97 5.54 -9.53
CA LEU A 188 -4.37 5.67 -9.13
C LEU A 188 -5.21 6.29 -10.24
N LEU A 189 -6.36 5.70 -10.54
CA LEU A 189 -7.26 6.26 -11.55
C LEU A 189 -7.92 7.55 -11.02
N PRO A 190 -8.20 8.54 -11.88
CA PRO A 190 -8.74 9.84 -11.45
C PRO A 190 -10.06 9.75 -10.66
N LEU A 191 -10.95 8.81 -11.02
CA LEU A 191 -12.20 8.59 -10.29
C LEU A 191 -11.96 8.08 -8.87
N TRP A 192 -11.03 7.13 -8.71
CA TRP A 192 -10.63 6.59 -7.41
C TRP A 192 -9.87 7.61 -6.57
N ARG A 193 -9.01 8.45 -7.18
CA ARG A 193 -8.39 9.60 -6.51
C ARG A 193 -9.45 10.49 -5.85
N ARG A 194 -10.51 10.85 -6.59
CA ARG A 194 -11.61 11.67 -6.06
C ARG A 194 -12.38 10.95 -4.96
N LEU A 195 -12.69 9.68 -5.15
CA LEU A 195 -13.42 8.88 -4.16
C LEU A 195 -12.63 8.77 -2.84
N LEU A 196 -11.34 8.40 -2.91
CA LEU A 196 -10.49 8.26 -1.73
C LEU A 196 -10.26 9.60 -1.02
N LEU A 197 -10.04 10.69 -1.76
CA LEU A 197 -9.95 12.03 -1.16
C LEU A 197 -11.28 12.44 -0.50
N TYR A 198 -12.42 12.11 -1.12
CA TYR A 198 -13.73 12.33 -0.53
C TYR A 198 -13.91 11.54 0.77
N GLU A 199 -13.65 10.23 0.75
CA GLU A 199 -13.70 9.39 1.95
C GLU A 199 -12.78 9.90 3.06
N GLN A 200 -11.55 10.30 2.71
CA GLN A 200 -10.60 10.88 3.67
C GLN A 200 -11.04 12.23 4.22
N SER A 201 -11.75 13.05 3.44
CA SER A 201 -12.31 14.31 3.90
C SER A 201 -13.50 14.13 4.85
N MET A 202 -14.18 12.98 4.76
CA MET A 202 -15.28 12.60 5.65
C MET A 202 -14.77 12.04 6.98
N LEU A 203 -13.49 11.67 7.07
CA LEU A 203 -12.87 11.31 8.34
C LEU A 203 -12.80 12.56 9.24
N PRO A 204 -13.25 12.47 10.50
CA PRO A 204 -13.17 13.58 11.43
C PRO A 204 -11.70 14.02 11.57
N LYS A 205 -11.46 15.34 11.53
CA LYS A 205 -10.11 15.89 11.76
C LYS A 205 -9.61 15.42 13.12
N GLY A 206 -8.41 14.84 13.12
CA GLY A 206 -7.83 14.24 14.33
C GLY A 206 -8.11 12.75 14.48
N ALA A 207 -8.85 12.10 13.56
CA ALA A 207 -8.92 10.64 13.46
C ALA A 207 -7.51 10.02 13.47
N PRO A 208 -7.35 8.82 14.07
CA PRO A 208 -6.05 8.19 14.13
C PRO A 208 -5.60 7.81 12.72
N ARG A 209 -4.30 7.85 12.46
CA ARG A 209 -3.65 7.43 11.21
C ARG A 209 -2.41 6.63 11.55
N LEU A 210 -2.22 5.49 10.90
CA LEU A 210 -1.01 4.69 11.06
C LEU A 210 0.12 5.32 10.24
N GLU A 211 1.27 5.50 10.86
CA GLU A 211 2.48 6.05 10.22
C GLU A 211 3.51 4.94 9.95
N GLU A 212 3.68 4.03 10.90
CA GLU A 212 4.57 2.87 10.77
C GLU A 212 3.81 1.60 11.17
N GLN A 213 4.08 0.50 10.46
CA GLN A 213 3.43 -0.79 10.65
C GLN A 213 4.45 -1.94 10.58
N PRO A 214 4.17 -3.09 11.21
CA PRO A 214 5.09 -4.22 11.16
C PRO A 214 5.10 -4.86 9.76
N ARG A 215 6.23 -5.43 9.36
CA ARG A 215 6.34 -6.24 8.13
C ARG A 215 5.38 -7.43 8.18
N SER A 216 5.01 -7.98 7.03
CA SER A 216 4.09 -9.14 6.96
C SER A 216 4.60 -10.38 7.70
N SER A 217 5.92 -10.56 7.80
CA SER A 217 6.54 -11.66 8.54
C SER A 217 7.90 -11.34 9.15
N TYR A 218 8.19 -12.00 10.28
CA TYR A 218 9.48 -11.98 10.95
C TYR A 218 9.94 -13.41 11.30
N PHE A 219 11.25 -13.59 11.41
CA PHE A 219 11.86 -14.88 11.72
C PHE A 219 12.75 -14.77 12.96
N PHE A 220 12.81 -15.82 13.76
CA PHE A 220 13.72 -15.91 14.91
C PHE A 220 14.33 -17.30 15.00
N ASP A 221 15.55 -17.41 15.53
CA ASP A 221 16.18 -18.70 15.81
C ASP A 221 15.86 -19.12 17.26
N PRO A 222 15.11 -20.21 17.49
CA PRO A 222 14.80 -20.68 18.83
C PRO A 222 16.01 -21.26 19.58
N ASN A 223 17.08 -21.62 18.87
CA ASN A 223 18.28 -22.27 19.43
C ASN A 223 19.45 -21.29 19.60
N SER A 224 19.27 -20.00 19.31
CA SER A 224 20.33 -19.01 19.45
C SER A 224 20.78 -18.90 20.92
N PRO A 225 22.09 -18.81 21.20
CA PRO A 225 22.59 -18.65 22.57
C PRO A 225 22.08 -17.37 23.25
N ASP A 226 21.73 -16.34 22.46
CA ASP A 226 21.26 -15.04 22.96
C ASP A 226 19.73 -14.99 23.15
N THR A 227 19.02 -16.11 22.91
CA THR A 227 17.55 -16.17 22.93
C THR A 227 16.95 -15.66 24.24
N ASN A 228 17.58 -15.95 25.39
CA ASN A 228 17.07 -15.55 26.70
C ASN A 228 17.12 -14.03 26.96
N SER A 229 17.90 -13.28 26.18
CA SER A 229 18.02 -11.82 26.26
C SER A 229 17.58 -11.12 24.97
N SER A 230 17.07 -11.86 23.98
CA SER A 230 16.70 -11.34 22.67
C SER A 230 15.23 -10.93 22.62
N PHE A 231 14.98 -9.81 21.94
CA PHE A 231 13.65 -9.27 21.69
C PHE A 231 13.46 -9.01 20.20
N LEU A 232 12.30 -9.37 19.69
CA LEU A 232 11.84 -8.98 18.37
C LEU A 232 11.02 -7.69 18.47
N SER A 233 11.44 -6.64 17.75
CA SER A 233 10.70 -5.38 17.70
C SER A 233 9.70 -5.37 16.54
N LEU A 234 8.42 -5.18 16.86
CA LEU A 234 7.34 -5.01 15.90
C LEU A 234 6.88 -3.54 15.96
N PRO A 235 7.23 -2.71 14.96
CA PRO A 235 6.90 -1.29 15.00
C PRO A 235 5.40 -1.07 14.79
N CYS A 236 4.83 -0.09 15.49
CA CYS A 236 3.51 0.46 15.20
C CYS A 236 3.42 1.88 15.76
N SER A 237 3.38 2.88 14.87
CA SER A 237 3.24 4.28 15.25
C SER A 237 2.00 4.87 14.57
N ALA A 238 1.37 5.83 15.24
CA ALA A 238 0.19 6.49 14.74
C ALA A 238 0.12 7.94 15.19
N SER A 239 -0.38 8.79 14.30
CA SER A 239 -0.73 10.17 14.60
C SER A 239 -2.23 10.37 14.69
N GLY A 240 -2.62 11.46 15.32
CA GLY A 240 -4.01 11.79 15.60
C GLY A 240 -4.09 12.89 16.64
N SER A 241 -5.22 13.56 16.72
CA SER A 241 -5.47 14.58 17.73
C SER A 241 -6.87 14.36 18.31
N PRO A 242 -6.99 13.93 19.58
CA PRO A 242 -5.93 13.63 20.56
C PRO A 242 -4.98 12.49 20.14
N SER A 243 -3.77 12.49 20.70
CA SER A 243 -2.75 11.46 20.43
C SER A 243 -3.31 10.05 20.62
N PRO A 244 -3.22 9.17 19.61
CA PRO A 244 -3.82 7.86 19.67
C PRO A 244 -3.08 6.93 20.64
N THR A 245 -3.84 6.06 21.31
CA THR A 245 -3.30 5.01 22.16
C THR A 245 -3.11 3.74 21.33
N VAL A 246 -1.91 3.14 21.42
CA VAL A 246 -1.55 1.89 20.72
C VAL A 246 -1.82 0.70 21.65
N ARG A 247 -2.51 -0.32 21.13
CA ARG A 247 -2.74 -1.60 21.79
C ARG A 247 -2.35 -2.75 20.87
N TRP A 248 -1.78 -3.80 21.43
CA TRP A 248 -1.30 -4.95 20.67
C TRP A 248 -2.12 -6.20 20.95
N PHE A 249 -2.30 -6.99 19.91
CA PHE A 249 -3.10 -8.21 19.95
C PHE A 249 -2.31 -9.38 19.38
N ARG A 250 -2.47 -10.55 19.99
CA ARG A 250 -1.86 -11.82 19.59
C ARG A 250 -2.93 -12.79 19.05
N ASN A 251 -2.53 -13.65 18.11
CA ASN A 251 -3.31 -14.78 17.60
C ASN A 251 -4.73 -14.42 17.15
N GLY A 252 -4.91 -13.22 16.59
CA GLY A 252 -6.16 -12.77 15.99
C GLY A 252 -7.13 -12.01 16.90
N GLY A 253 -6.93 -11.98 18.21
CA GLY A 253 -7.84 -11.24 19.11
C GLY A 253 -7.53 -11.18 20.60
N GLU A 254 -6.44 -11.80 21.08
CA GLU A 254 -6.04 -11.71 22.48
C GLU A 254 -5.28 -10.39 22.70
N GLU A 255 -5.86 -9.45 23.46
CA GLU A 255 -5.16 -8.21 23.83
C GLU A 255 -3.99 -8.53 24.75
N ILE A 256 -2.81 -8.00 24.42
CA ILE A 256 -1.61 -8.17 25.23
C ILE A 256 -1.71 -7.24 26.43
N ASP A 257 -1.98 -7.81 27.60
CA ASP A 257 -2.01 -7.08 28.86
C ASP A 257 -0.59 -6.67 29.29
N LEU A 258 -0.32 -5.37 29.25
CA LEU A 258 0.95 -4.75 29.66
C LEU A 258 0.99 -4.39 31.16
N HIS A 259 -0.16 -4.43 31.83
CA HIS A 259 -0.32 -3.97 33.21
C HIS A 259 -0.34 -5.11 34.24
N SER A 260 -0.47 -6.35 33.79
CA SER A 260 -0.29 -7.51 34.65
C SER A 260 1.14 -7.58 35.21
N GLN A 261 1.28 -8.00 36.47
CA GLN A 261 2.60 -8.30 37.07
C GLN A 261 3.33 -9.44 36.35
N SER A 262 2.62 -10.21 35.51
CA SER A 262 3.18 -11.22 34.62
C SER A 262 3.35 -10.74 33.17
N ALA A 263 3.16 -9.45 32.88
CA ALA A 263 3.32 -8.87 31.55
C ALA A 263 4.78 -9.03 31.11
N ARG A 264 4.99 -9.88 30.11
CA ARG A 264 6.33 -10.19 29.58
C ARG A 264 6.63 -9.41 28.30
N PHE A 265 5.62 -8.75 27.74
CA PHE A 265 5.72 -7.90 26.58
C PHE A 265 5.93 -6.46 27.02
N ILE A 266 6.72 -5.72 26.25
CA ILE A 266 7.00 -4.31 26.50
C ILE A 266 6.54 -3.52 25.29
N VAL A 267 5.84 -2.41 25.50
CA VAL A 267 5.54 -1.45 24.43
C VAL A 267 6.32 -0.17 24.69
N SER A 268 7.12 0.25 23.70
CA SER A 268 7.92 1.47 23.77
C SER A 268 7.74 2.25 22.47
N GLY A 269 7.29 3.51 22.58
CA GLY A 269 7.01 4.34 21.40
C GLY A 269 5.98 3.74 20.43
N GLY A 270 5.09 2.87 20.93
CA GLY A 270 4.11 2.14 20.11
C GLY A 270 4.61 0.80 19.53
N ALA A 271 5.93 0.59 19.47
CA ALA A 271 6.51 -0.68 19.06
C ALA A 271 6.37 -1.76 20.15
N LEU A 272 5.99 -2.98 19.75
CA LEU A 272 5.92 -4.14 20.63
C LEU A 272 7.25 -4.88 20.63
N LEU A 273 7.86 -5.01 21.80
CA LEU A 273 9.02 -5.85 22.04
C LEU A 273 8.54 -7.23 22.50
N VAL A 274 8.70 -8.21 21.63
CA VAL A 274 8.33 -9.61 21.87
C VAL A 274 9.57 -10.38 22.33
N PRO A 275 9.63 -10.89 23.56
CA PRO A 275 10.77 -11.69 24.00
C PRO A 275 10.75 -13.03 23.29
N VAL A 276 11.89 -13.40 22.69
CA VAL A 276 12.02 -14.64 21.90
C VAL A 276 11.67 -15.90 22.69
N PRO A 277 12.00 -16.05 24.00
CA PRO A 277 11.65 -17.25 24.77
C PRO A 277 10.15 -17.52 24.93
N PHE A 278 9.28 -16.54 24.64
CA PHE A 278 7.81 -16.71 24.70
C PHE A 278 7.17 -16.99 23.35
N LEU A 279 7.98 -17.03 22.30
CA LEU A 279 7.57 -17.52 21.00
C LEU A 279 7.67 -19.04 20.99
N SER A 280 6.74 -19.68 20.29
CA SER A 280 6.77 -21.13 20.14
C SER A 280 7.87 -21.52 19.17
N PRO A 281 8.77 -22.46 19.54
CA PRO A 281 9.85 -22.90 18.66
C PRO A 281 9.35 -23.72 17.45
N VAL A 282 8.07 -24.09 17.44
CA VAL A 282 7.46 -24.94 16.40
C VAL A 282 6.35 -24.22 15.65
N SER A 283 5.54 -23.40 16.33
CA SER A 283 4.32 -22.83 15.74
C SER A 283 4.46 -21.32 15.49
N PRO A 284 3.93 -20.81 14.37
CA PRO A 284 3.89 -19.38 14.11
C PRO A 284 2.99 -18.67 15.13
N SER A 285 3.31 -17.41 15.44
CA SER A 285 2.46 -16.51 16.21
C SER A 285 2.09 -15.30 15.37
N SER A 286 0.83 -14.87 15.39
CA SER A 286 0.39 -13.67 14.68
C SER A 286 0.20 -12.50 15.63
N PHE A 287 0.55 -11.29 15.19
CA PHE A 287 0.39 -10.06 15.95
C PHE A 287 -0.23 -8.97 15.08
N HIS A 288 -1.00 -8.08 15.69
CA HIS A 288 -1.45 -6.85 15.04
C HIS A 288 -1.61 -5.76 16.09
N CYS A 289 -1.42 -4.50 15.69
CA CYS A 289 -1.73 -3.37 16.54
C CYS A 289 -3.10 -2.79 16.21
N THR A 290 -3.71 -2.15 17.21
CA THR A 290 -4.86 -1.28 17.04
C THR A 290 -4.53 0.07 17.66
N VAL A 291 -4.92 1.14 16.99
CA VAL A 291 -4.68 2.51 17.43
C VAL A 291 -6.02 3.19 17.59
N SER A 292 -6.26 3.78 18.77
CA SER A 292 -7.57 4.34 19.12
C SER A 292 -7.44 5.74 19.71
N ASN A 293 -8.34 6.64 19.32
CA ASN A 293 -8.57 7.90 19.99
C ASN A 293 -10.08 8.21 20.06
N SER A 294 -10.45 9.42 20.52
CA SER A 294 -11.86 9.82 20.67
C SER A 294 -12.66 9.85 19.36
N PHE A 295 -11.98 9.85 18.21
CA PHE A 295 -12.60 9.95 16.89
C PHE A 295 -12.73 8.59 16.17
N GLY A 296 -12.03 7.56 16.64
CA GLY A 296 -12.13 6.24 16.04
C GLY A 296 -11.07 5.27 16.49
N THR A 297 -11.11 4.06 15.92
CA THR A 297 -10.12 3.01 16.12
C THR A 297 -9.74 2.42 14.76
N LEU A 298 -8.44 2.29 14.52
CA LEU A 298 -7.88 1.63 13.34
C LEU A 298 -7.13 0.38 13.75
N ARG A 299 -7.18 -0.65 12.90
CA ARG A 299 -6.43 -1.89 13.06
C ARG A 299 -5.34 -1.95 11.99
N GLY A 300 -4.09 -2.11 12.40
CA GLY A 300 -2.96 -2.31 11.50
C GLY A 300 -2.91 -3.71 10.91
N HIS A 301 -1.98 -3.91 9.97
CA HIS A 301 -1.78 -5.21 9.32
C HIS A 301 -1.37 -6.30 10.31
N SER A 302 -1.75 -7.54 9.98
CA SER A 302 -1.34 -8.71 10.76
C SER A 302 0.06 -9.14 10.33
N THR A 303 0.99 -9.21 11.27
CA THR A 303 2.33 -9.76 11.08
C THR A 303 2.41 -11.19 11.62
N THR A 304 3.20 -12.04 10.96
CA THR A 304 3.43 -13.43 11.41
C THR A 304 4.88 -13.64 11.80
N VAL A 305 5.11 -14.06 13.05
CA VAL A 305 6.44 -14.40 13.57
C VAL A 305 6.62 -15.91 13.50
N ARG A 306 7.72 -16.38 12.90
CA ARG A 306 8.00 -17.81 12.67
C ARG A 306 9.39 -18.22 13.15
N PRO A 307 9.57 -19.44 13.67
CA PRO A 307 10.91 -19.97 13.93
C PRO A 307 11.62 -20.25 12.58
N ALA A 308 12.87 -19.81 12.46
CA ALA A 308 13.77 -20.20 11.38
C ALA A 308 14.72 -21.29 11.87
N PHE A 309 14.95 -22.29 11.01
CA PHE A 309 15.85 -23.39 11.33
C PHE A 309 16.42 -24.00 10.05
N ILE A 310 17.58 -24.63 10.18
CA ILE A 310 18.18 -25.48 9.17
C ILE A 310 18.73 -26.73 9.86
N GLU A 311 18.29 -27.89 9.42
CA GLU A 311 18.86 -29.16 9.87
C GLU A 311 20.29 -29.31 9.32
N PRO A 312 21.15 -30.12 9.95
CA PRO A 312 22.48 -30.38 9.42
C PRO A 312 22.40 -31.10 8.07
N PHE A 313 23.32 -30.76 7.16
CA PHE A 313 23.51 -31.52 5.92
C PHE A 313 23.89 -32.96 6.24
N GLN A 314 23.39 -33.89 5.44
CA GLN A 314 23.83 -35.28 5.53
C GLN A 314 25.31 -35.38 5.13
N GLU A 315 26.10 -36.17 5.87
CA GLU A 315 27.53 -36.39 5.57
C GLU A 315 27.77 -37.25 4.31
N LEU A 316 26.72 -37.54 3.54
CA LEU A 316 26.81 -38.38 2.35
C LEU A 316 27.49 -37.60 1.21
N ARG A 317 28.56 -38.17 0.65
CA ARG A 317 29.20 -37.64 -0.55
C ARG A 317 28.25 -37.81 -1.74
N LEU A 318 27.87 -36.71 -2.37
CA LEU A 318 26.94 -36.71 -3.49
C LEU A 318 27.66 -36.99 -4.82
N ASP A 319 27.03 -37.80 -5.66
CA ASP A 319 27.51 -38.09 -7.00
C ASP A 319 27.29 -36.89 -7.93
N ALA A 320 28.24 -36.69 -8.84
CA ALA A 320 28.22 -35.61 -9.81
C ALA A 320 27.79 -36.17 -11.18
N TYR A 321 26.69 -35.66 -11.73
CA TYR A 321 26.09 -36.20 -12.96
C TYR A 321 26.53 -35.38 -14.19
N PRO A 322 27.11 -35.99 -15.24
CA PRO A 322 27.49 -35.24 -16.44
C PRO A 322 26.25 -34.75 -17.19
N LEU A 323 26.23 -33.47 -17.55
CA LEU A 323 25.21 -32.87 -18.39
C LEU A 323 25.48 -33.26 -19.85
N MET A 324 24.74 -34.26 -20.33
CA MET A 324 24.81 -34.70 -21.72
C MET A 324 23.97 -33.76 -22.59
N THR A 325 24.62 -32.89 -23.36
CA THR A 325 23.98 -32.12 -24.43
C THR A 325 24.00 -32.92 -25.72
N HIS A 326 22.83 -33.06 -26.37
CA HIS A 326 22.63 -33.83 -27.61
C HIS A 326 23.77 -33.57 -28.63
N GLY A 327 24.63 -34.58 -28.86
CA GLY A 327 25.61 -34.59 -29.95
C GLY A 327 26.98 -33.91 -29.73
N ARG A 328 27.37 -33.45 -28.53
CA ARG A 328 28.75 -33.01 -28.23
C ARG A 328 29.24 -33.47 -26.84
N ARG A 329 30.57 -33.50 -26.64
CA ARG A 329 31.24 -33.84 -25.36
C ARG A 329 30.58 -33.10 -24.18
N ALA A 330 30.39 -33.81 -23.07
CA ALA A 330 29.79 -33.33 -21.82
C ALA A 330 30.31 -31.93 -21.46
N GLY A 331 29.43 -30.93 -21.52
CA GLY A 331 29.77 -29.51 -21.35
C GLY A 331 29.76 -29.03 -19.89
N GLY A 332 29.29 -29.86 -18.96
CA GLY A 332 29.22 -29.53 -17.54
C GLY A 332 28.75 -30.69 -16.69
N THR A 333 28.73 -30.48 -15.37
CA THR A 333 28.34 -31.49 -14.37
C THR A 333 27.30 -30.87 -13.45
N LYS A 334 26.20 -31.57 -13.17
CA LYS A 334 25.20 -31.19 -12.18
C LYS A 334 25.58 -31.79 -10.83
N LEU A 335 25.72 -30.93 -9.83
CA LEU A 335 25.82 -31.30 -8.42
C LEU A 335 24.52 -30.88 -7.76
N GLU A 336 23.78 -31.84 -7.20
CA GLU A 336 22.60 -31.52 -6.39
C GLU A 336 23.05 -31.09 -5.00
N CYS A 337 22.43 -30.04 -4.47
CA CYS A 337 22.76 -29.51 -3.14
C CYS A 337 22.21 -30.41 -2.02
N ASN A 338 21.10 -31.14 -2.27
CA ASN A 338 20.36 -31.92 -1.27
C ASN A 338 20.25 -31.19 0.08
N ALA A 339 19.69 -29.97 0.03
CA ALA A 339 19.52 -29.14 1.20
C ALA A 339 18.68 -29.87 2.27
N PRO A 340 19.11 -29.84 3.54
CA PRO A 340 18.41 -30.47 4.65
C PRO A 340 17.10 -29.73 4.95
N THR A 341 16.24 -30.29 5.81
CA THR A 341 14.96 -29.65 6.15
C THR A 341 15.22 -28.28 6.77
N HIS A 342 14.62 -27.25 6.21
CA HIS A 342 14.81 -25.88 6.68
C HIS A 342 13.56 -25.05 6.49
N TYR A 343 13.53 -23.93 7.21
CA TYR A 343 12.52 -22.90 7.08
C TYR A 343 13.16 -21.51 7.29
N PRO A 344 12.83 -20.47 6.49
CA PRO A 344 11.86 -20.45 5.39
C PRO A 344 12.26 -21.32 4.19
N LYS A 345 11.27 -21.82 3.43
CA LYS A 345 11.54 -22.47 2.14
C LYS A 345 11.89 -21.38 1.13
N MET A 346 13.07 -21.46 0.53
CA MET A 346 13.49 -20.57 -0.56
C MET A 346 12.76 -20.85 -1.86
#